data_AF-A0A453P062-F1
#
_entry.id   AF-A0A453P062-F1
#
_cell.length_a   1.000
_cell.length_b   1.000
_cell.length_c   1.000
_cell.angle_alpha   90.00
_cell.angle_beta   90.00
_cell.angle_gamma   90.00
#
_symmetry.space_group_name_H-M   'P 1'
#
loop_
_entity.id
_entity.type
_entity.pdbx_description
1 polymer ?
#
loop_
_entity_poly.entity_id
_entity_poly.type
_entity_poly.pdbx_seq_one_letter_code
_entity_poly.pdbx_strand_id
1 'polypeptide(L)'
;MAILNFSGPAVIWLQSVQRKIAGLNWESFTALLCTRFGRDKHQLLIRQFYAIRQTNSVADFIERFETLMNHMISYSELTHPYFFLTRFIEGLHADIRALVLI
;
A
#
# COMPACT_ATOMS: atom_id res chain seq x y z
N MET A 1 25.03 6.05 -13.53
CA MET A 1 25.23 5.98 -12.06
C MET A 1 23.88 5.85 -11.37
N ALA A 2 23.47 4.64 -10.95
CA ALA A 2 22.17 4.42 -10.30
C ALA A 2 22.05 5.05 -8.90
N ILE A 3 23.19 5.37 -8.27
CA ILE A 3 23.28 5.92 -6.90
C ILE A 3 22.61 7.30 -6.79
N LEU A 4 22.64 8.11 -7.86
CA LEU A 4 22.04 9.45 -7.88
C LEU A 4 20.51 9.44 -7.83
N ASN A 5 19.86 8.29 -8.08
CA ASN A 5 18.41 8.15 -7.99
C ASN A 5 17.93 7.70 -6.60
N PHE A 6 18.84 7.38 -5.69
CA PHE A 6 18.50 6.99 -4.33
C PHE A 6 18.71 8.16 -3.38
N SER A 7 17.71 8.44 -2.54
CA SER A 7 17.77 9.48 -1.51
C SER A 7 17.25 8.93 -0.17
N GLY A 8 17.70 9.54 0.93
CA GLY A 8 17.26 9.17 2.28
C GLY A 8 17.70 7.75 2.70
N PRO A 9 16.85 6.99 3.41
CA PRO A 9 17.18 5.65 3.94
C PRO A 9 17.67 4.64 2.88
N ALA A 10 17.33 4.87 1.60
CA ALA A 10 17.77 4.02 0.50
C ALA A 10 19.28 4.11 0.21
N VAL A 11 19.91 5.27 0.45
CA VAL A 11 21.37 5.45 0.28
C VAL A 11 22.15 4.69 1.34
N ILE A 12 21.71 4.79 2.59
CA ILE A 12 22.34 4.09 3.74
C ILE A 12 22.25 2.58 3.52
N TRP A 13 21.09 2.09 3.08
CA TRP A 13 20.91 0.69 2.72
C TRP A 13 21.84 0.29 1.56
N LEU A 14 21.85 1.05 0.47
CA LEU A 14 22.69 0.74 -0.70
C LEU A 14 24.18 0.64 -0.33
N GLN A 15 24.70 1.55 0.50
CA GLN A 15 26.07 1.50 1.01
C GLN A 15 26.35 0.24 1.86
N SER A 16 25.39 -0.17 2.70
CA SER A 16 25.53 -1.35 3.56
C SER A 16 25.52 -2.67 2.78
N VAL A 17 24.81 -2.71 1.63
CA VAL A 17 24.66 -3.92 0.80
C VAL A 17 25.58 -3.87 -0.42
N GLN A 18 26.27 -2.76 -0.68
CA GLN A 18 27.14 -2.55 -1.85
C GLN A 18 28.19 -3.66 -2.04
N ARG A 19 28.80 -4.13 -0.95
CA ARG A 19 29.76 -5.26 -0.99
C ARG A 19 29.12 -6.59 -1.38
N LYS A 20 27.82 -6.77 -1.10
CA LYS A 20 27.05 -7.96 -1.48
C LYS A 20 26.49 -7.86 -2.90
N ILE A 21 26.25 -6.64 -3.39
CA ILE A 21 25.66 -6.36 -4.72
C ILE A 21 26.71 -6.27 -5.82
N ALA A 22 28.00 -6.14 -5.49
CA ALA A 22 29.10 -6.02 -6.45
C ALA A 22 29.21 -7.17 -7.48
N GLY A 23 28.53 -8.30 -7.26
CA GLY A 23 28.43 -9.41 -8.22
C GLY A 23 27.00 -9.83 -8.58
N LEU A 24 25.97 -9.08 -8.19
CA LEU A 24 24.57 -9.41 -8.47
C LEU A 24 24.15 -8.88 -9.85
N ASN A 25 23.38 -9.69 -10.57
CA ASN A 25 22.74 -9.24 -11.81
C ASN A 25 21.67 -8.17 -11.50
N TRP A 26 21.31 -7.38 -12.51
CA TRP A 26 20.35 -6.29 -12.36
C TRP A 26 18.99 -6.77 -11.82
N GLU A 27 18.52 -7.95 -12.23
CA GLU A 27 17.27 -8.55 -11.76
C GLU A 27 17.30 -8.91 -10.27
N SER A 28 18.39 -9.46 -9.76
CA SER A 28 18.49 -9.77 -8.33
C SER A 28 18.60 -8.51 -7.49
N PHE A 29 19.25 -7.46 -8.02
CA PHE A 29 19.28 -6.16 -7.37
C PHE A 29 17.89 -5.52 -7.30
N THR A 30 17.12 -5.54 -8.39
CA THR A 30 15.74 -5.01 -8.38
C THR A 30 14.84 -5.85 -7.48
N ALA A 31 15.00 -7.17 -7.44
CA ALA A 31 14.27 -8.04 -6.51
C ALA A 31 14.58 -7.72 -5.03
N LEU A 32 15.86 -7.49 -4.68
CA LEU A 32 16.26 -7.06 -3.33
C LEU A 32 15.68 -5.70 -2.96
N LEU A 33 15.68 -4.76 -3.91
CA LEU A 33 15.09 -3.44 -3.75
C LEU A 33 13.58 -3.55 -3.49
N CYS A 34 12.86 -4.31 -4.34
CA CYS A 34 11.43 -4.55 -4.21
C CYS A 34 11.08 -5.31 -2.92
N THR A 35 11.93 -6.25 -2.48
CA THR A 35 11.72 -6.97 -1.22
C THR A 35 11.86 -6.05 -0.01
N ARG A 36 12.86 -5.16 -0.02
CA ARG A 36 13.12 -4.26 1.12
C ARG A 36 12.18 -3.06 1.16
N PHE A 37 11.87 -2.45 0.01
CA PHE A 37 11.09 -1.21 -0.06
C PHE A 37 9.68 -1.39 -0.63
N GLY A 38 9.41 -2.47 -1.37
CA GLY A 38 8.09 -2.78 -1.90
C GLY A 38 7.21 -3.55 -0.92
N ARG A 39 7.79 -4.45 -0.11
CA ARG A 39 7.04 -5.30 0.83
C ARG A 39 6.51 -4.53 2.04
N ASP A 40 7.28 -3.58 2.56
CA ASP A 40 6.83 -2.69 3.64
C ASP A 40 5.65 -1.81 3.20
N LYS A 41 5.64 -1.36 1.93
CA LYS A 41 4.55 -0.55 1.38
C LYS A 41 3.25 -1.35 1.27
N HIS A 42 3.31 -2.58 0.79
CA HIS A 42 2.12 -3.43 0.69
C HIS A 42 1.52 -3.76 2.07
N GLN A 43 2.35 -4.11 3.05
CA GLN A 43 1.86 -4.35 4.41
C GLN A 43 1.29 -3.10 5.07
N LEU A 44 1.90 -1.93 4.83
CA LEU A 44 1.38 -0.65 5.32
C LEU A 44 0.04 -0.32 4.66
N LEU A 45 -0.10 -0.51 3.35
CA LEU A 45 -1.34 -0.33 2.61
C LEU A 45 -2.46 -1.21 3.15
N ILE A 46 -2.17 -2.50 3.39
CA ILE A 46 -3.12 -3.41 4.02
C ILE A 46 -3.57 -2.87 5.39
N ARG A 47 -2.63 -2.43 6.23
CA ARG A 47 -2.96 -1.86 7.55
C ARG A 47 -3.80 -0.59 7.44
N GLN A 48 -3.47 0.30 6.50
CA GLN A 48 -4.25 1.52 6.25
C GLN A 48 -5.67 1.20 5.78
N PHE A 49 -5.82 0.21 4.90
CA PHE A 49 -7.11 -0.27 4.43
C PHE A 49 -7.96 -0.89 5.55
N TYR A 50 -7.34 -1.65 6.46
CA TYR A 50 -8.02 -2.15 7.66
C TYR A 50 -8.22 -1.09 8.76
N ALA A 51 -7.55 0.05 8.69
CA ALA A 51 -7.73 1.15 9.62
C ALA A 51 -8.70 2.22 9.12
N ILE A 52 -9.06 2.21 7.82
CA ILE A 52 -9.91 3.25 7.24
C ILE A 52 -11.28 3.26 7.91
N ARG A 53 -11.68 4.46 8.35
CA ARG A 53 -12.98 4.77 8.93
C ARG A 53 -13.39 6.17 8.50
N GLN A 54 -14.69 6.40 8.39
CA GLN A 54 -15.26 7.72 8.18
C GLN A 54 -15.04 8.55 9.45
N THR A 55 -14.18 9.56 9.35
CA THR A 55 -13.90 10.51 10.44
C THR A 55 -14.59 11.86 10.24
N ASN A 56 -14.80 12.26 8.99
CA ASN A 56 -15.37 13.55 8.59
C ASN A 56 -16.56 13.30 7.63
N SER A 57 -16.57 13.99 6.48
CA SER A 57 -17.60 13.84 5.48
C SER A 57 -17.51 12.46 4.79
N VAL A 58 -18.65 12.04 4.23
CA VAL A 58 -18.74 10.82 3.42
C VAL A 58 -17.90 10.97 2.14
N ALA A 59 -17.86 12.16 1.54
CA ALA A 59 -17.07 12.43 0.34
C ALA A 59 -15.57 12.21 0.60
N ASP A 60 -15.02 12.77 1.69
CA ASP A 60 -13.62 12.58 2.06
C ASP A 60 -13.29 11.11 2.37
N PHE A 61 -14.27 10.37 2.89
CA PHE A 61 -14.11 8.94 3.14
C PHE A 61 -14.07 8.14 1.83
N ILE A 62 -14.97 8.42 0.88
CA ILE A 62 -15.01 7.77 -0.43
C ILE A 62 -13.68 7.98 -1.17
N GLU A 63 -13.19 9.21 -1.24
CA GLU A 63 -11.93 9.52 -1.94
C GLU A 63 -10.73 8.75 -1.35
N ARG A 64 -10.63 8.72 -0.02
CA ARG A 64 -9.59 7.95 0.68
C ARG A 64 -9.74 6.44 0.46
N PHE A 65 -10.97 5.94 0.46
CA PHE A 65 -11.26 4.53 0.24
C PHE A 65 -10.91 4.10 -1.19
N GLU A 66 -11.32 4.86 -2.20
CA GLU A 66 -11.02 4.61 -3.60
C GLU A 66 -9.51 4.64 -3.86
N THR A 67 -8.80 5.59 -3.27
CA THR A 67 -7.34 5.68 -3.38
C THR A 67 -6.67 4.40 -2.85
N LEU A 68 -7.06 3.95 -1.65
CA LEU A 68 -6.52 2.71 -1.07
C LEU A 68 -6.92 1.46 -1.87
N MET A 69 -8.16 1.41 -2.36
CA MET A 69 -8.66 0.32 -3.20
C MET A 69 -7.85 0.21 -4.50
N ASN A 70 -7.63 1.32 -5.21
CA ASN A 70 -6.86 1.36 -6.45
C ASN A 70 -5.41 0.90 -6.21
N HIS A 71 -4.81 1.31 -5.08
CA HIS A 71 -3.50 0.81 -4.70
C HIS A 71 -3.52 -0.70 -4.38
N MET A 72 -4.53 -1.23 -3.70
CA MET A 72 -4.63 -2.66 -3.41
C MET A 72 -4.78 -3.51 -4.68
N ILE A 73 -5.60 -3.05 -5.64
CA ILE A 73 -5.82 -3.74 -6.92
C ILE A 73 -4.52 -3.78 -7.74
N SER A 74 -3.68 -2.74 -7.69
CA SER A 74 -2.40 -2.73 -8.41
C SER A 74 -1.37 -3.74 -7.87
N TYR A 75 -1.55 -4.23 -6.65
CA TYR A 75 -0.71 -5.29 -6.07
C TYR A 75 -1.31 -6.68 -6.20
N SER A 76 -2.64 -6.82 -6.28
CA SER A 76 -3.30 -8.11 -6.48
C SER A 76 -4.64 -7.99 -7.20
N GLU A 77 -4.71 -8.54 -8.41
CA GLU A 77 -5.93 -8.60 -9.23
C GLU A 77 -7.00 -9.57 -8.68
N LEU A 78 -6.65 -10.43 -7.72
CA LEU A 78 -7.50 -11.51 -7.21
C LEU A 78 -8.46 -11.09 -6.07
N THR A 79 -8.62 -9.79 -5.82
CA THR A 79 -9.42 -9.33 -4.69
C THR A 79 -10.91 -9.32 -5.08
N HIS A 80 -11.69 -10.20 -4.47
CA HIS A 80 -13.12 -10.33 -4.78
C HIS A 80 -13.87 -9.00 -4.53
N PRO A 81 -14.74 -8.52 -5.43
CA PRO A 81 -15.41 -7.21 -5.30
C PRO A 81 -16.16 -7.02 -3.98
N TYR A 82 -16.72 -8.10 -3.44
CA TYR A 82 -17.43 -8.08 -2.16
C TYR A 82 -16.51 -7.74 -0.98
N PHE A 83 -15.20 -8.02 -1.06
CA PHE A 83 -14.26 -7.64 -0.02
C PHE A 83 -14.20 -6.12 0.17
N PHE A 84 -14.16 -5.37 -0.94
CA PHE A 84 -14.18 -3.91 -0.89
C PHE A 84 -15.54 -3.38 -0.41
N LEU A 85 -16.65 -3.96 -0.88
CA LEU A 85 -17.99 -3.56 -0.43
C LEU A 85 -18.19 -3.79 1.07
N THR A 86 -17.84 -4.96 1.59
CA THR A 86 -17.93 -5.26 3.02
C THR A 86 -17.11 -4.26 3.81
N ARG A 87 -15.87 -3.99 3.39
CA ARG A 87 -15.01 -3.04 4.09
C ARG A 87 -15.53 -1.60 4.02
N PHE A 88 -16.08 -1.19 2.90
CA PHE A 88 -16.68 0.12 2.72
C PHE A 88 -17.83 0.33 3.72
N ILE A 89 -18.74 -0.64 3.84
CA ILE A 89 -19.87 -0.60 4.78
C ILE A 89 -19.37 -0.58 6.24
N GLU A 90 -18.36 -1.39 6.57
CA GLU A 90 -17.77 -1.39 7.92
C GLU A 90 -17.07 -0.08 8.30
N GLY A 91 -16.52 0.62 7.32
CA GLY A 91 -15.80 1.89 7.50
C GLY A 91 -16.72 3.09 7.69
N LEU A 92 -18.00 3.00 7.31
CA LEU A 92 -18.97 4.10 7.44
C LEU A 92 -19.35 4.37 8.90
N HIS A 93 -19.76 5.62 9.17
CA HIS A 93 -20.31 6.00 10.47
C HIS A 93 -21.60 5.21 10.76
N ALA A 94 -21.83 4.87 12.03
CA ALA A 94 -22.93 3.98 12.43
C ALA A 94 -24.31 4.49 11.94
N ASP A 95 -24.53 5.80 11.99
CA ASP A 95 -25.79 6.43 11.58
C ASP A 95 -26.07 6.29 10.08
N ILE A 96 -25.02 6.34 9.25
CA ILE A 96 -25.14 6.18 7.79
C ILE A 96 -25.21 4.69 7.44
N ARG A 97 -24.44 3.87 8.14
CA ARG A 97 -24.46 2.41 7.95
C ARG A 97 -25.85 1.82 8.20
N ALA A 98 -26.57 2.35 9.19
CA ALA A 98 -27.94 1.95 9.48
C ALA A 98 -28.90 2.26 8.31
N LEU A 99 -28.70 3.36 7.58
CA LEU A 99 -29.51 3.73 6.41
C LEU A 99 -29.22 2.89 5.17
N VAL A 100 -28.01 2.36 5.03
CA VAL A 100 -27.59 1.53 3.89
C VAL A 100 -28.00 0.05 4.07
N LEU A 101 -28.25 -0.39 5.30
CA LEU A 101 -28.63 -1.76 5.64
C LEU A 101 -30.16 -2.00 5.71
N ILE A 102 -30.97 -0.94 5.53
CA ILE A 102 -32.44 -1.01 5.41
C ILE A 102 -32.80 -1.24 3.94
#